data_AF-A0A847NW75-F1
#
_entry.id   AF-A0A847NW75-F1
#
_cell.length_a   1.000
_cell.length_b   1.000
_cell.length_c   1.000
_cell.angle_alpha   90.00
_cell.angle_beta   90.00
_cell.angle_gamma   90.00
#
_symmetry.space_group_name_H-M   'P 1'
#
loop_
_entity.id
_entity.type
_entity.pdbx_description
1 polymer ?
#
loop_
_entity_poly.entity_id
_entity_poly.type
_entity_poly.pdbx_seq_one_letter_code
_entity_poly.pdbx_strand_id
1 'polypeptide(L)'
;MKENIITDENAKLISEEFIKSKISKDFNSDEYKVEINGVEEKYIDYILYVNGVRTNASYTVVVDKNGEVRLHYNTNVGVGKIKSNINSTSSKATSSIAKTTLNNAMTKAKLKYKDSSFKVELETPYYDVETNTLYQAVLIQVKSSDGLLYVMEHLEEIR
;
A
#
# COMPACT_ATOMS: atom_id res chain seq x y z
N MET A 1 -26.92 16.90 20.50
CA MET A 1 -25.82 16.05 21.02
C MET A 1 -24.59 16.38 20.19
N LYS A 2 -23.43 16.66 20.81
CA LYS A 2 -22.17 16.65 20.06
C LYS A 2 -21.84 15.18 19.80
N GLU A 3 -21.72 14.79 18.55
CA GLU A 3 -21.17 13.49 18.21
C GLU A 3 -19.74 13.42 18.75
N ASN A 4 -19.43 12.34 19.45
CA ASN A 4 -18.08 12.09 19.90
C ASN A 4 -17.30 11.66 18.66
N ILE A 5 -16.49 12.56 18.10
CA ILE A 5 -15.63 12.25 16.95
C ILE A 5 -14.26 11.91 17.52
N ILE A 6 -13.78 10.72 17.21
CA ILE A 6 -12.42 10.32 17.54
C ILE A 6 -11.44 11.09 16.64
N THR A 7 -10.41 11.68 17.24
CA THR A 7 -9.36 12.39 16.49
C THR A 7 -8.40 11.39 15.83
N ASP A 8 -7.72 11.82 14.78
CA ASP A 8 -6.73 10.99 14.08
C ASP A 8 -5.60 10.54 15.02
N GLU A 9 -5.14 11.43 15.91
CA GLU A 9 -4.13 11.13 16.92
C GLU A 9 -4.61 10.06 17.91
N ASN A 10 -5.83 10.17 18.43
CA ASN A 10 -6.38 9.19 19.36
C ASN A 10 -6.60 7.85 18.68
N ALA A 11 -7.12 7.86 17.45
CA ALA A 11 -7.33 6.64 16.67
C ALA A 11 -6.00 5.92 16.39
N LYS A 12 -4.95 6.67 16.05
CA LYS A 12 -3.58 6.14 15.87
C LYS A 12 -3.06 5.50 17.16
N LEU A 13 -3.19 6.16 18.31
CA LEU A 13 -2.73 5.61 19.59
C LEU A 13 -3.43 4.28 19.92
N ILE A 14 -4.76 4.25 19.78
CA ILE A 14 -5.58 3.06 20.02
C ILE A 14 -5.19 1.93 19.07
N SER A 15 -4.98 2.21 17.78
CA SER A 15 -4.58 1.19 16.81
C SER A 15 -3.18 0.65 17.07
N GLU A 16 -2.22 1.49 17.44
CA GLU A 16 -0.87 1.04 17.79
C GLU A 16 -0.86 0.15 19.04
N GLU A 17 -1.62 0.52 20.08
CA GLU A 17 -1.76 -0.27 21.29
C GLU A 17 -2.43 -1.63 21.01
N PHE A 18 -3.47 -1.63 20.17
CA PHE A 18 -4.12 -2.86 19.74
C PHE A 18 -3.15 -3.79 19.02
N ILE A 19 -2.38 -3.29 18.05
CA ILE A 19 -1.40 -4.10 17.31
C ILE A 19 -0.35 -4.67 18.27
N LYS A 20 0.21 -3.85 19.16
CA LYS A 20 1.22 -4.27 20.15
C LYS A 20 0.70 -5.34 21.10
N SER A 21 -0.54 -5.20 21.57
CA SER A 21 -1.11 -6.09 22.58
C SER A 21 -1.67 -7.39 21.99
N LYS A 22 -2.16 -7.39 20.75
CA LYS A 22 -2.87 -8.54 20.15
C LYS A 22 -2.15 -9.23 19.00
N ILE A 23 -1.24 -8.55 18.31
CA ILE A 23 -0.67 -9.05 17.05
C ILE A 23 0.85 -9.17 17.12
N SER A 24 1.53 -8.05 17.36
CA SER A 24 3.00 -7.96 17.33
C SER A 24 3.49 -6.99 18.38
N LYS A 25 3.98 -7.54 19.49
CA LYS A 25 4.57 -6.76 20.60
C LYS A 25 5.70 -5.82 20.17
N ASP A 26 6.39 -6.17 19.09
CA ASP A 26 7.56 -5.45 18.56
C ASP A 26 7.15 -4.46 17.45
N PHE A 27 5.85 -4.21 17.26
CA PHE A 27 5.36 -3.26 16.27
C PHE A 27 5.88 -1.85 16.52
N ASN A 28 6.45 -1.24 15.47
CA ASN A 28 6.92 0.13 15.44
C ASN A 28 6.29 0.86 14.25
N SER A 29 5.44 1.84 14.49
CA SER A 29 4.75 2.59 13.42
C SER A 29 5.68 3.46 12.58
N ASP A 30 6.87 3.80 13.08
CA ASP A 30 7.88 4.56 12.31
C ASP A 30 8.43 3.77 11.11
N GLU A 31 8.23 2.45 11.09
CA GLU A 31 8.60 1.60 9.96
C GLU A 31 7.56 1.60 8.83
N TYR A 32 6.41 2.26 9.06
CA TYR A 32 5.26 2.23 8.17
C TYR A 32 4.94 3.64 7.67
N LYS A 33 4.49 3.71 6.41
CA LYS A 33 3.73 4.87 5.96
C LYS A 33 2.31 4.72 6.50
N VAL A 34 1.84 5.72 7.24
CA VAL A 34 0.51 5.71 7.86
C VAL A 34 -0.43 6.61 7.09
N GLU A 35 -1.58 6.08 6.69
CA GLU A 35 -2.67 6.82 6.04
C GLU A 35 -3.93 6.71 6.90
N ILE A 36 -4.53 7.84 7.28
CA ILE A 36 -5.72 7.90 8.14
C ILE A 36 -6.85 8.55 7.35
N ASN A 37 -7.97 7.83 7.23
CA ASN A 37 -9.16 8.29 6.51
C ASN A 37 -10.43 8.09 7.36
N GLY A 38 -11.52 8.74 6.95
CA GLY A 38 -12.84 8.60 7.59
C GLY A 38 -13.13 9.63 8.69
N VAL A 39 -14.41 9.79 9.04
CA VAL A 39 -14.90 10.80 10.00
C VAL A 39 -15.49 10.13 11.23
N GLU A 40 -16.55 9.34 11.06
CA GLU A 40 -17.23 8.62 12.15
C GLU A 40 -16.43 7.39 12.61
N GLU A 41 -15.86 6.68 11.65
CA GLU A 41 -14.90 5.60 11.86
C GLU A 41 -13.58 6.01 11.22
N LYS A 42 -12.48 5.73 11.90
CA LYS A 42 -11.13 5.98 11.41
C LYS A 42 -10.54 4.71 10.85
N TYR A 43 -10.13 4.78 9.60
CA TYR A 43 -9.43 3.73 8.88
C TYR A 43 -7.96 4.11 8.87
N ILE A 44 -7.14 3.34 9.58
CA ILE A 44 -5.70 3.56 9.73
C ILE A 44 -4.95 2.46 8.99
N ASP A 45 -4.36 2.82 7.87
CA ASP A 45 -3.53 1.94 7.05
C ASP A 45 -2.05 2.12 7.40
N TYR A 46 -1.44 1.07 7.93
CA TYR A 46 0.00 0.97 8.15
C TYR A 46 0.61 0.16 7.02
N ILE A 47 1.33 0.81 6.11
CA ILE A 47 1.95 0.16 4.95
C ILE A 47 3.46 0.11 5.14
N LEU A 48 4.04 -1.08 5.21
CA LEU A 48 5.48 -1.24 5.38
C LEU A 48 6.22 -0.86 4.10
N TYR A 49 7.19 0.05 4.24
CA TYR A 49 8.17 0.39 3.22
C TYR A 49 9.57 0.03 3.71
N VAL A 50 10.38 -0.60 2.86
CA VAL A 50 11.79 -0.89 3.15
C VAL A 50 12.65 -0.32 2.03
N ASN A 51 13.51 0.64 2.34
CA ASN A 51 14.37 1.33 1.36
C ASN A 51 13.59 1.84 0.12
N GLY A 52 12.39 2.40 0.33
CA GLY A 52 11.53 2.87 -0.76
C GLY A 52 10.74 1.78 -1.49
N VAL A 53 10.89 0.51 -1.13
CA VAL A 53 10.10 -0.61 -1.66
C VAL A 53 8.83 -0.78 -0.84
N ARG A 54 7.66 -0.64 -1.48
CA ARG A 54 6.35 -0.92 -0.87
C ARG A 54 6.16 -2.42 -0.68
N THR A 55 5.44 -2.85 0.34
CA THR A 55 5.10 -4.28 0.53
C THR A 55 3.59 -4.50 0.74
N ASN A 56 3.10 -5.74 0.61
CA ASN A 56 1.77 -6.14 1.09
C ASN A 56 1.71 -6.41 2.60
N ALA A 57 2.84 -6.43 3.32
CA ALA A 57 2.82 -6.46 4.78
C ALA A 57 2.26 -5.14 5.30
N SER A 58 1.00 -5.18 5.69
CA SER A 58 0.23 -4.01 6.09
C SER A 58 -0.85 -4.37 7.10
N TYR A 59 -1.22 -3.38 7.90
CA TYR A 59 -2.34 -3.44 8.84
C TYR A 59 -3.36 -2.37 8.45
N THR A 60 -4.63 -2.74 8.33
CA THR A 60 -5.73 -1.79 8.26
C THR A 60 -6.53 -1.92 9.55
N VAL A 61 -6.41 -0.92 10.42
CA VAL A 61 -7.13 -0.89 11.69
C VAL A 61 -8.31 0.07 11.54
N VAL A 62 -9.49 -0.37 11.92
CA VAL A 62 -10.69 0.46 11.97
C VAL A 62 -11.00 0.75 13.43
N VAL A 63 -11.04 2.04 13.79
CA VAL A 63 -11.39 2.50 15.14
C VAL A 63 -12.69 3.27 15.05
N ASP A 64 -13.72 2.82 15.78
CA ASP A 64 -15.00 3.50 15.82
C ASP A 64 -14.99 4.71 16.79
N LYS A 65 -16.10 5.45 16.82
CA LYS A 65 -16.29 6.60 17.71
C LYS A 65 -16.24 6.29 19.22
N ASN A 66 -16.39 5.01 19.60
CA ASN A 66 -16.31 4.54 20.97
C ASN A 66 -14.90 4.04 21.32
N GLY A 67 -13.98 3.98 20.35
CA GLY A 67 -12.65 3.41 20.50
C GLY A 67 -12.60 1.90 20.33
N GLU A 68 -13.69 1.25 19.87
CA GLU A 68 -13.68 -0.16 19.53
C GLU A 68 -12.88 -0.41 18.26
N VAL A 69 -12.12 -1.50 18.25
CA VAL A 69 -11.15 -1.80 17.19
C VAL A 69 -11.57 -3.03 16.40
N ARG A 70 -11.59 -2.89 15.07
CA ARG A 70 -11.65 -4.01 14.13
C ARG A 70 -10.37 -4.04 13.31
N LEU A 71 -9.79 -5.21 13.13
CA LEU A 71 -8.56 -5.38 12.36
C LEU A 71 -8.86 -6.08 11.04
N HIS A 72 -8.39 -5.48 9.95
CA HIS A 72 -8.20 -6.13 8.67
C HIS A 72 -6.70 -6.25 8.42
N TYR A 73 -6.23 -7.44 8.14
CA TYR A 73 -4.81 -7.72 8.06
C TYR A 73 -4.46 -8.48 6.78
N ASN A 74 -3.41 -8.04 6.09
CA ASN A 74 -3.04 -8.61 4.81
C ASN A 74 -2.04 -9.78 4.93
N THR A 75 -0.92 -9.68 5.67
CA THR A 75 0.12 -10.74 5.60
C THR A 75 1.01 -10.88 6.86
N ASN A 76 1.02 -12.08 7.50
CA ASN A 76 1.79 -12.42 8.72
C ASN A 76 3.21 -12.93 8.46
N VAL A 77 4.12 -12.03 8.08
CA VAL A 77 5.55 -12.34 8.08
C VAL A 77 6.29 -11.31 8.93
N GLY A 78 7.19 -11.79 9.79
CA GLY A 78 7.98 -10.92 10.66
C GLY A 78 8.78 -9.89 9.86
N VAL A 79 8.65 -8.61 10.23
CA VAL A 79 9.26 -7.46 9.53
C VAL A 79 10.75 -7.65 9.29
N GLY A 80 11.49 -8.24 10.24
CA GLY A 80 12.92 -8.51 10.09
C GLY A 80 13.25 -9.40 8.89
N LYS A 81 12.44 -10.43 8.62
CA LYS A 81 12.64 -11.32 7.47
C LYS A 81 12.35 -10.59 6.15
N ILE A 82 11.28 -9.80 6.12
CA ILE A 82 10.92 -8.97 4.96
C ILE A 82 12.06 -8.00 4.62
N LYS A 83 12.58 -7.28 5.64
CA LYS A 83 13.71 -6.38 5.48
C LYS A 83 14.94 -7.08 4.92
N SER A 84 15.28 -8.26 5.45
CA SER A 84 16.41 -9.06 4.95
C SER A 84 16.24 -9.44 3.48
N ASN A 85 15.05 -9.87 3.07
CA ASN A 85 14.79 -10.28 1.69
C ASN A 85 14.81 -9.09 0.71
N ILE A 86 14.27 -7.94 1.12
CA ILE A 86 14.32 -6.74 0.29
C ILE A 86 15.76 -6.22 0.20
N ASN A 87 16.53 -6.24 1.29
CA ASN A 87 17.93 -5.81 1.26
C ASN A 87 18.78 -6.67 0.31
N SER A 88 18.46 -7.96 0.15
CA SER A 88 19.19 -8.84 -0.78
C SER A 88 18.77 -8.69 -2.25
N THR A 89 17.64 -8.04 -2.53
CA THR A 89 17.05 -7.97 -3.90
C THR A 89 16.81 -6.55 -4.41
N SER A 90 16.75 -5.54 -3.55
CA SER A 90 16.36 -4.17 -3.89
C SER A 90 17.30 -3.46 -4.87
N SER A 91 18.59 -3.80 -4.88
CA SER A 91 19.54 -3.28 -5.87
C SER A 91 19.17 -3.64 -7.31
N LYS A 92 18.32 -4.65 -7.51
CA LYS A 92 17.79 -5.05 -8.81
C LYS A 92 16.71 -4.10 -9.32
N ALA A 93 16.01 -3.37 -8.45
CA ALA A 93 15.01 -2.37 -8.83
C ALA A 93 15.68 -1.09 -9.33
N THR A 94 16.03 -1.08 -10.61
CA THR A 94 16.71 0.03 -11.27
C THR A 94 15.73 0.97 -11.98
N SER A 95 16.16 2.21 -12.23
CA SER A 95 15.36 3.19 -12.97
C SER A 95 15.09 2.77 -14.43
N SER A 96 15.95 1.94 -15.03
CA SER A 96 15.74 1.40 -16.37
C SER A 96 14.63 0.35 -16.41
N ILE A 97 14.53 -0.51 -15.39
CA ILE A 97 13.41 -1.43 -15.23
C ILE A 97 12.13 -0.65 -15.00
N ALA A 98 12.14 0.34 -14.08
CA ALA A 98 10.99 1.21 -13.81
C ALA A 98 10.42 1.84 -15.09
N LYS A 99 11.30 2.46 -15.90
CA LYS A 99 10.94 3.06 -17.18
C LYS A 99 10.40 2.05 -18.19
N THR A 100 10.97 0.86 -18.26
CA THR A 100 10.54 -0.19 -19.19
C THR A 100 9.16 -0.72 -18.81
N THR A 101 8.94 -1.02 -17.53
CA THR A 101 7.65 -1.44 -17.00
C THR A 101 6.57 -0.39 -17.24
N LEU A 102 6.86 0.89 -16.98
CA LEU A 102 5.93 1.99 -17.26
C LEU A 102 5.56 2.05 -18.75
N ASN A 103 6.54 1.98 -19.65
CA ASN A 103 6.28 2.01 -21.09
C ASN A 103 5.41 0.83 -21.53
N ASN A 104 5.67 -0.37 -21.00
CA ASN A 104 4.88 -1.56 -21.27
C ASN A 104 3.45 -1.42 -20.76
N ALA A 105 3.27 -0.93 -19.52
CA ALA A 105 1.97 -0.66 -18.93
C ALA A 105 1.17 0.34 -19.78
N MET A 106 1.78 1.48 -20.11
CA MET A 106 1.14 2.53 -20.91
C MET A 106 0.77 2.05 -22.31
N THR A 107 1.61 1.23 -22.94
CA THR A 107 1.32 0.63 -24.25
C THR A 107 0.10 -0.28 -24.16
N LYS A 108 0.05 -1.18 -23.16
CA LYS A 108 -1.11 -2.05 -22.91
C LYS A 108 -2.38 -1.23 -22.64
N ALA A 109 -2.30 -0.17 -21.83
CA ALA A 109 -3.42 0.70 -21.52
C ALA A 109 -3.99 1.37 -22.77
N LYS A 110 -3.13 1.94 -23.61
CA LYS A 110 -3.50 2.61 -24.87
C LYS A 110 -4.11 1.66 -25.90
N LEU A 111 -3.63 0.41 -25.96
CA LEU A 111 -4.20 -0.60 -26.85
C LEU A 111 -5.60 -1.04 -26.42
N LYS A 112 -5.81 -1.17 -25.09
CA LYS A 112 -7.08 -1.63 -24.51
C LYS A 112 -8.15 -0.54 -24.49
N TYR A 113 -7.78 0.68 -24.11
CA TYR A 113 -8.70 1.80 -23.91
C TYR A 113 -8.42 2.90 -24.92
N LYS A 114 -8.85 2.68 -26.16
CA LYS A 114 -8.70 3.68 -27.23
C LYS A 114 -9.43 4.97 -26.86
N ASP A 115 -8.92 6.09 -27.36
CA ASP A 115 -9.52 7.42 -27.21
C ASP A 115 -9.78 7.86 -25.76
N SER A 116 -9.04 7.26 -24.81
CA SER A 116 -9.10 7.56 -23.39
C SER A 116 -7.92 8.45 -22.97
N SER A 117 -8.06 9.11 -21.82
CA SER A 117 -6.96 9.81 -21.16
C SER A 117 -6.37 8.94 -20.05
N PHE A 118 -5.08 9.12 -19.79
CA PHE A 118 -4.30 8.27 -18.88
C PHE A 118 -3.52 9.12 -17.90
N LYS A 119 -3.57 8.74 -16.62
CA LYS A 119 -2.75 9.32 -15.55
C LYS A 119 -2.06 8.20 -14.80
N VAL A 120 -0.74 8.30 -14.64
CA VAL A 120 0.01 7.38 -13.77
C VAL A 120 -0.23 7.84 -12.34
N GLU A 121 -0.89 7.00 -11.54
CA GLU A 121 -1.16 7.28 -10.13
C GLU A 121 -0.03 6.78 -9.23
N LEU A 122 0.63 5.69 -9.63
CA LEU A 122 1.70 5.07 -8.85
C LEU A 122 2.71 4.43 -9.79
N GLU A 123 3.98 4.63 -9.48
CA GLU A 123 5.11 3.89 -10.02
C GLU A 123 6.05 3.61 -8.85
N THR A 124 6.18 2.35 -8.42
CA THR A 124 6.99 2.00 -7.26
C THR A 124 7.54 0.57 -7.38
N PRO A 125 8.75 0.31 -6.88
CA PRO A 125 9.11 -1.06 -6.54
C PRO A 125 8.16 -1.58 -5.47
N TYR A 126 7.73 -2.82 -5.64
CA TYR A 126 6.76 -3.51 -4.80
C TYR A 126 7.25 -4.92 -4.51
N TYR A 127 7.32 -5.30 -3.24
CA TYR A 127 7.73 -6.62 -2.82
C TYR A 127 6.54 -7.37 -2.25
N ASP A 128 6.18 -8.47 -2.90
CA ASP A 128 5.17 -9.39 -2.43
C ASP A 128 5.80 -10.38 -1.46
N VAL A 129 5.37 -10.28 -0.21
CA VAL A 129 5.87 -11.05 0.92
C VAL A 129 5.42 -12.50 0.85
N GLU A 130 4.26 -12.79 0.25
CA GLU A 130 3.70 -14.14 0.16
C GLU A 130 4.42 -14.96 -0.91
N THR A 131 4.67 -14.33 -2.07
CA THR A 131 5.39 -14.96 -3.18
C THR A 131 6.91 -14.74 -3.11
N ASN A 132 7.40 -13.97 -2.12
CA ASN A 132 8.81 -13.63 -1.95
C ASN A 132 9.42 -13.02 -3.23
N THR A 133 8.64 -12.20 -3.93
CA THR A 133 8.98 -11.72 -5.28
C THR A 133 8.98 -10.19 -5.32
N LEU A 134 10.03 -9.64 -5.93
CA LEU A 134 10.15 -8.21 -6.17
C LEU A 134 9.57 -7.89 -7.55
N TYR A 135 8.72 -6.87 -7.60
CA TYR A 135 8.09 -6.35 -8.80
C TYR A 135 8.39 -4.86 -8.96
N GLN A 136 8.28 -4.38 -10.19
CA GLN A 136 7.94 -3.00 -10.45
C GLN A 136 6.43 -2.91 -10.65
N ALA A 137 5.75 -2.10 -9.82
CA ALA A 137 4.32 -1.86 -9.90
C ALA A 137 4.02 -0.51 -10.56
N VAL A 138 3.03 -0.50 -11.45
CA VAL A 138 2.51 0.70 -12.10
C VAL A 138 0.99 0.69 -12.03
N LEU A 139 0.41 1.77 -11.50
CA LEU A 139 -1.03 2.00 -11.45
C LEU A 139 -1.39 3.14 -12.40
N ILE A 140 -2.30 2.87 -13.34
CA ILE A 140 -2.76 3.86 -14.32
C ILE A 140 -4.26 4.07 -14.14
N GLN A 141 -4.65 5.31 -13.83
CA GLN A 141 -6.03 5.75 -13.96
C GLN A 141 -6.33 6.00 -15.44
N VAL A 142 -7.41 5.39 -15.92
CA VAL A 142 -7.93 5.56 -17.28
C VAL A 142 -9.27 6.27 -17.18
N LYS A 143 -9.41 7.39 -17.87
CA LYS A 143 -10.68 8.08 -18.03
C LYS A 143 -11.12 7.97 -19.48
N SER A 144 -12.16 7.18 -19.72
CA SER A 144 -12.74 6.99 -21.04
C SER A 144 -13.46 8.25 -21.53
N SER A 145 -13.76 8.28 -22.82
CA SER A 145 -14.41 9.40 -23.50
C SER A 145 -15.84 9.68 -22.99
N ASP A 146 -16.54 8.66 -22.48
CA ASP A 146 -17.84 8.78 -21.82
C ASP A 146 -17.75 9.16 -20.32
N GLY A 147 -16.52 9.35 -19.81
CA GLY A 147 -16.25 9.81 -18.45
C GLY A 147 -16.12 8.70 -17.40
N LEU A 148 -16.24 7.41 -17.78
CA LEU A 148 -15.99 6.30 -16.85
C LEU A 148 -14.52 6.26 -16.42
N LEU A 149 -14.30 5.86 -15.17
CA LEU A 149 -12.99 5.74 -14.57
C LEU A 149 -12.64 4.27 -14.35
N TYR A 150 -11.49 3.86 -14.87
CA TYR A 150 -10.91 2.54 -14.65
C TYR A 150 -9.54 2.68 -14.01
N VAL A 151 -9.15 1.65 -13.26
CA VAL A 151 -7.80 1.51 -12.74
C VAL A 151 -7.18 0.29 -13.40
N MET A 152 -6.00 0.46 -13.99
CA MET A 152 -5.21 -0.63 -14.52
C MET A 152 -3.95 -0.78 -13.69
N GLU A 153 -3.77 -1.98 -13.14
CA GLU A 153 -2.55 -2.38 -12.46
C GLU A 153 -1.65 -3.18 -13.40
N HIS A 154 -0.36 -2.90 -13.36
CA HIS A 154 0.66 -3.70 -14.02
C HIS A 154 1.80 -4.01 -13.07
N LEU A 155 2.10 -5.29 -12.90
CA LEU A 155 3.26 -5.79 -12.18
C LEU A 155 4.22 -6.44 -13.18
N GLU A 156 5.51 -6.11 -13.08
CA GLU A 156 6.58 -6.75 -13.83
C GLU A 156 7.61 -7.30 -12.83
N GLU A 157 7.87 -8.61 -12.86
CA GLU A 157 8.81 -9.26 -11.95
C GLU A 157 10.24 -8.77 -12.21
N ILE A 158 10.96 -8.45 -11.14
CA ILE A 158 12.36 -8.04 -11.15
C ILE A 158 13.23 -9.25 -10.80
N ARG A 159 13.94 -9.78 -11.79
CA ARG A 159 14.81 -10.96 -11.67
C ARG A 159 16.27 -10.59 -11.45
#